data_AF-A0A2X0QU42-F1
#
_entry.id   AF-A0A2X0QU42-F1
#
_cell.length_a   1.000
_cell.length_b   1.000
_cell.length_c   1.000
_cell.angle_alpha   90.00
_cell.angle_beta   90.00
_cell.angle_gamma   90.00
#
_symmetry.space_group_name_H-M   'P 1'
#
loop_
_entity.id
_entity.type
_entity.pdbx_description
1 polymer ?
#
loop_
_entity_poly.entity_id
_entity_poly.type
_entity_poly.pdbx_seq_one_letter_code
_entity_poly.pdbx_strand_id
1 'polypeptide(L)'
;MLCPARVRGLTQLNISCGARSLWAMNFHFLGVFDLALEPWYIQFLFITRFYLTRMHSSINSDLADLLPDNDPQRVLLHNEVHARPSQRIRLPALVIYVVVINAGITREQECDHLRCLPGQQALMLEQLQNNFLRLRLPGYTLRWERHTEFTRYTLVQHLPEVAQLGATDPELLSYLELPRGWLAGIPGRTFAAVKLALVSGDLNQPDELLMQARKWFGGNPVVASLIGREGHSLAVTDFMLRPSGFERMLVIMPADASETRAGRISQRLLEIETYRLMALRGLPVTKQLIPELTSAEQQLAEITAQLENKAASDQELLDTLISLATRVERATVEHAYRFAATQAYSKLVTQRIAELWEQALPGTQTIGVFMQRRLSPAIATVEATAQRMSYLSARVSRASALLRTRVDILTETQNQQLLEKLSRGQELQLRLQSTVEGLSIAAISYYVISLLLYVSKAGKAAGLPIHPELATGLMVPVVIWVVWRTTRRIHDKFFKSH
;
A
#
# COMPACT_ATOMS: atom_id res chain seq x y z
N MET A 1 22.87 21.64 -21.06
CA MET A 1 23.17 21.35 -22.47
C MET A 1 22.30 20.19 -22.90
N LEU A 2 21.64 20.12 -24.04
CA LEU A 2 21.21 21.06 -25.07
C LEU A 2 20.43 20.15 -26.06
N CYS A 3 19.16 20.45 -26.31
CA CYS A 3 18.48 20.10 -27.56
C CYS A 3 19.19 20.86 -28.72
N PRO A 4 18.94 20.64 -30.04
CA PRO A 4 17.65 20.21 -30.62
C PRO A 4 17.71 19.34 -31.90
N ALA A 5 16.55 18.96 -32.44
CA ALA A 5 16.17 19.24 -33.83
C ALA A 5 14.67 18.99 -34.09
N ARG A 6 14.05 19.82 -34.93
CA ARG A 6 12.62 19.80 -35.31
C ARG A 6 12.52 20.17 -36.78
N VAL A 7 11.89 19.35 -37.62
CA VAL A 7 11.58 19.71 -39.02
C VAL A 7 10.12 19.38 -39.33
N ARG A 8 9.47 20.29 -40.07
CA ARG A 8 8.05 20.23 -40.46
C ARG A 8 7.90 19.52 -41.82
N GLY A 9 6.75 18.89 -42.05
CA GLY A 9 6.28 18.50 -43.38
C GLY A 9 4.79 18.81 -43.51
N LEU A 10 4.46 19.92 -44.18
CA LEU A 10 3.10 20.32 -44.51
C LEU A 10 2.85 20.02 -45.98
N THR A 11 1.80 19.27 -46.30
CA THR A 11 1.16 19.28 -47.63
C THR A 11 -0.34 19.11 -47.45
N GLN A 12 -1.05 20.23 -47.57
CA GLN A 12 -2.47 20.21 -47.95
C GLN A 12 -2.55 19.88 -49.45
N LEU A 13 -3.56 19.11 -49.85
CA LEU A 13 -4.13 19.21 -51.19
C LEU A 13 -5.62 18.92 -51.08
N ASN A 14 -6.41 19.79 -51.71
CA ASN A 14 -7.84 19.98 -51.46
C ASN A 14 -8.55 19.97 -52.81
N ILE A 15 -9.40 18.97 -53.07
CA ILE A 15 -10.28 18.90 -54.25
C ILE A 15 -11.68 18.46 -53.77
N SER A 16 -12.69 19.09 -54.38
CA SER A 16 -14.09 19.12 -53.95
C SER A 16 -15.03 18.43 -54.96
N CYS A 17 -16.33 18.41 -54.61
CA CYS A 17 -17.47 17.92 -55.41
C CYS A 17 -17.56 16.39 -55.61
N GLY A 18 -18.75 15.78 -55.73
CA GLY A 18 -20.13 16.31 -55.68
C GLY A 18 -21.18 15.21 -55.95
N ALA A 19 -22.46 15.60 -56.12
CA ALA A 19 -23.67 14.76 -56.31
C ALA A 19 -24.09 13.93 -55.08
N ARG A 20 -25.27 14.07 -54.46
CA ARG A 20 -26.70 14.22 -54.87
C ARG A 20 -27.35 13.00 -55.54
N SER A 21 -28.33 12.47 -54.78
CA SER A 21 -29.72 12.13 -55.18
C SER A 21 -30.11 10.69 -55.53
N LEU A 22 -31.34 10.35 -55.09
CA LEU A 22 -32.23 9.24 -55.51
C LEU A 22 -31.72 7.83 -55.17
N TRP A 23 -32.46 7.01 -54.42
CA TRP A 23 -33.75 6.45 -54.82
C TRP A 23 -34.75 6.29 -53.65
N ALA A 24 -36.04 6.46 -53.95
CA ALA A 24 -37.15 6.15 -53.05
C ALA A 24 -38.25 5.41 -53.82
N MET A 25 -38.73 4.28 -53.28
CA MET A 25 -39.99 3.59 -53.63
C MET A 25 -40.27 2.58 -52.50
N ASN A 26 -41.23 2.85 -51.63
CA ASN A 26 -42.67 2.54 -51.77
C ASN A 26 -43.02 1.05 -51.60
N PHE A 27 -43.56 0.72 -50.43
CA PHE A 27 -44.70 -0.21 -50.30
C PHE A 27 -45.61 0.29 -49.16
N HIS A 28 -46.93 0.14 -49.33
CA HIS A 28 -47.98 0.78 -48.53
C HIS A 28 -49.20 -0.16 -48.44
N PHE A 29 -50.10 0.06 -47.45
CA PHE A 29 -51.30 -0.78 -47.10
C PHE A 29 -50.94 -2.13 -46.44
N LEU A 30 -51.58 -2.64 -45.36
CA LEU A 30 -52.65 -2.24 -44.39
C LEU A 30 -52.38 -3.01 -43.07
N GLY A 31 -52.96 -2.70 -41.89
CA GLY A 31 -53.82 -1.60 -41.48
C GLY A 31 -54.49 -1.82 -40.10
N VAL A 32 -54.73 -0.73 -39.35
CA VAL A 32 -55.64 -0.58 -38.18
C VAL A 32 -55.53 -1.57 -37.00
N PHE A 33 -54.91 -1.12 -35.90
CA PHE A 33 -55.57 -1.14 -34.58
C PHE A 33 -55.14 0.10 -33.80
N ASP A 34 -56.11 0.90 -33.38
CA ASP A 34 -55.90 2.23 -32.78
C ASP A 34 -55.96 2.12 -31.25
N LEU A 35 -54.84 2.41 -30.59
CA LEU A 35 -54.72 2.47 -29.13
C LEU A 35 -53.73 3.58 -28.79
N ALA A 36 -54.28 4.74 -28.43
CA ALA A 36 -53.52 5.95 -28.12
C ALA A 36 -52.55 5.70 -26.95
N LEU A 37 -51.26 5.58 -27.28
CA LEU A 37 -50.16 5.58 -26.30
C LEU A 37 -49.50 6.96 -26.30
N GLU A 38 -49.72 7.65 -25.19
CA GLU A 38 -49.25 9.01 -24.90
C GLU A 38 -47.73 9.19 -25.15
N PRO A 39 -47.31 10.30 -25.79
CA PRO A 39 -45.94 10.47 -26.29
C PRO A 39 -44.86 10.54 -25.18
N TRP A 40 -45.23 10.67 -23.91
CA TRP A 40 -44.30 10.68 -22.78
C TRP A 40 -43.55 9.35 -22.60
N TYR A 41 -44.14 8.23 -23.02
CA TYR A 41 -43.56 6.90 -22.79
C TYR A 41 -42.31 6.63 -23.65
N ILE A 42 -42.28 7.17 -24.88
CA ILE A 42 -41.13 7.04 -25.80
C ILE A 42 -39.95 7.90 -25.32
N GLN A 43 -40.23 9.06 -24.74
CA GLN A 43 -39.21 9.97 -24.22
C GLN A 43 -38.49 9.37 -22.98
N PHE A 44 -39.21 8.66 -22.11
CA PHE A 44 -38.63 7.98 -20.94
C PHE A 44 -37.76 6.76 -21.30
N LEU A 45 -38.14 6.02 -22.36
CA LEU A 45 -37.35 4.93 -22.92
C LEU A 45 -36.07 5.41 -23.62
N PHE A 46 -36.10 6.59 -24.25
CA PHE A 46 -34.87 7.21 -24.80
C PHE A 46 -33.90 7.65 -23.71
N ILE A 47 -34.38 8.32 -22.65
CA ILE A 47 -33.53 8.78 -21.54
C ILE A 47 -32.82 7.59 -20.87
N THR A 48 -33.53 6.48 -20.61
CA THR A 48 -32.92 5.30 -19.98
C THR A 48 -32.02 4.47 -20.89
N ARG A 49 -32.11 4.61 -22.22
CA ARG A 49 -31.24 3.92 -23.19
C ARG A 49 -29.98 4.73 -23.55
N PHE A 50 -30.00 6.06 -23.39
CA PHE A 50 -28.87 6.93 -23.70
C PHE A 50 -27.87 7.07 -22.53
N TYR A 51 -28.35 7.07 -21.28
CA TYR A 51 -27.54 7.39 -20.09
C TYR A 51 -26.46 6.37 -19.69
N LEU A 52 -26.45 5.16 -20.27
CA LEU A 52 -25.51 4.09 -19.89
C LEU A 52 -24.42 3.80 -20.92
N THR A 53 -24.46 4.41 -22.11
CA THR A 53 -23.55 4.09 -23.23
C THR A 53 -22.71 5.30 -23.67
N ARG A 54 -22.87 6.46 -23.04
CA ARG A 54 -22.19 7.71 -23.45
C ARG A 54 -21.69 8.57 -22.28
N MET A 55 -20.92 7.97 -21.37
CA MET A 55 -20.21 8.72 -20.31
C MET A 55 -18.91 9.41 -20.76
N HIS A 56 -18.56 9.37 -22.05
CA HIS A 56 -17.90 10.50 -22.69
C HIS A 56 -18.95 11.54 -23.12
N SER A 57 -19.52 12.19 -22.12
CA SER A 57 -20.15 13.49 -22.28
C SER A 57 -19.04 14.53 -22.24
N SER A 58 -18.55 14.93 -23.41
CA SER A 58 -17.99 16.28 -23.54
C SER A 58 -19.09 17.24 -23.12
N ILE A 59 -18.88 18.00 -22.04
CA ILE A 59 -19.80 19.08 -21.67
C ILE A 59 -19.97 19.96 -22.90
N ASN A 60 -21.21 20.11 -23.35
CA ASN A 60 -21.50 20.67 -24.66
C ASN A 60 -21.01 22.14 -24.69
N SER A 61 -20.03 22.43 -25.56
CA SER A 61 -19.43 23.77 -25.69
C SER A 61 -20.46 24.86 -25.98
N ASP A 62 -21.56 24.48 -26.62
CA ASP A 62 -22.59 25.39 -27.11
C ASP A 62 -23.49 25.95 -25.98
N LEU A 63 -23.23 25.56 -24.72
CA LEU A 63 -23.83 26.13 -23.50
C LEU A 63 -22.77 26.70 -22.54
N ALA A 64 -21.52 26.90 -23.01
CA ALA A 64 -20.42 27.35 -22.16
C ALA A 64 -20.64 28.75 -21.54
N ASP A 65 -21.38 29.65 -22.19
CA ASP A 65 -21.56 31.03 -21.75
C ASP A 65 -22.32 31.22 -20.41
N LEU A 66 -22.87 30.15 -19.84
CA LEU A 66 -23.57 30.19 -18.54
C LEU A 66 -22.66 29.89 -17.33
N LEU A 67 -21.44 29.38 -17.54
CA LEU A 67 -20.52 28.98 -16.47
C LEU A 67 -19.06 29.34 -16.83
N PRO A 68 -18.18 29.58 -15.83
CA PRO A 68 -16.74 29.69 -16.09
C PRO A 68 -16.15 28.42 -16.71
N ASP A 69 -14.93 28.54 -17.25
CA ASP A 69 -14.15 27.44 -17.82
C ASP A 69 -14.18 26.19 -16.94
N ASN A 70 -14.51 25.06 -17.57
CA ASN A 70 -14.81 23.85 -16.86
C ASN A 70 -13.53 23.12 -16.41
N ASP A 71 -13.37 22.90 -15.10
CA ASP A 71 -12.26 22.12 -14.55
C ASP A 71 -12.14 20.73 -15.24
N PRO A 72 -10.94 20.33 -15.73
CA PRO A 72 -10.75 19.07 -16.45
C PRO A 72 -11.18 17.81 -15.70
N GLN A 73 -11.15 17.83 -14.36
CA GLN A 73 -11.52 16.71 -13.51
C GLN A 73 -13.01 16.68 -13.14
N ARG A 74 -13.77 17.77 -13.34
CA ARG A 74 -15.17 17.90 -12.86
C ARG A 74 -16.05 16.72 -13.28
N VAL A 75 -16.02 16.33 -14.56
CA VAL A 75 -16.85 15.23 -15.09
C VAL A 75 -16.44 13.89 -14.50
N LEU A 76 -15.13 13.64 -14.38
CA LEU A 76 -14.57 12.41 -13.82
C LEU A 76 -14.94 12.27 -12.34
N LEU A 77 -14.68 13.30 -11.53
CA LEU A 77 -14.96 13.30 -10.10
C LEU A 77 -16.47 13.25 -9.78
N HIS A 78 -17.30 13.95 -10.57
CA HIS A 78 -18.75 13.88 -10.42
C HIS A 78 -19.29 12.49 -10.74
N ASN A 79 -18.82 11.87 -11.83
CA ASN A 79 -19.28 10.56 -12.25
C ASN A 79 -18.77 9.40 -11.38
N GLU A 80 -17.65 9.55 -10.65
CA GLU A 80 -17.14 8.51 -9.74
C GLU A 80 -18.19 8.07 -8.70
N VAL A 81 -18.93 9.02 -8.11
CA VAL A 81 -20.02 8.73 -7.16
C VAL A 81 -21.20 8.00 -7.83
N HIS A 82 -21.40 8.23 -9.13
CA HIS A 82 -22.48 7.63 -9.92
C HIS A 82 -22.07 6.33 -10.63
N ALA A 83 -20.79 5.95 -10.61
CA ALA A 83 -20.26 4.81 -11.36
C ALA A 83 -20.83 3.44 -10.94
N ARG A 84 -21.44 3.33 -9.75
CA ARG A 84 -21.92 2.06 -9.17
C ARG A 84 -23.39 2.14 -8.74
N PRO A 85 -24.34 2.31 -9.68
CA PRO A 85 -25.76 2.43 -9.35
C PRO A 85 -26.30 1.12 -8.77
N SER A 86 -27.01 1.20 -7.63
CA SER A 86 -27.65 0.03 -7.00
C SER A 86 -28.45 -0.79 -8.00
N GLN A 87 -28.39 -2.12 -7.87
CA GLN A 87 -29.15 -3.00 -8.72
C GLN A 87 -30.65 -2.89 -8.41
N ARG A 88 -31.48 -3.08 -9.43
CA ARG A 88 -32.91 -3.38 -9.27
C ARG A 88 -33.08 -4.88 -9.43
N ILE A 89 -33.70 -5.52 -8.44
CA ILE A 89 -33.95 -6.96 -8.42
C ILE A 89 -35.45 -7.16 -8.17
N ARG A 90 -36.16 -7.72 -9.15
CA ARG A 90 -37.57 -8.07 -9.03
C ARG A 90 -37.70 -9.44 -8.35
N LEU A 91 -38.58 -9.56 -7.37
CA LEU A 91 -38.84 -10.84 -6.71
C LEU A 91 -39.81 -11.72 -7.52
N PRO A 92 -39.74 -13.06 -7.37
CA PRO A 92 -38.65 -13.81 -6.74
C PRO A 92 -37.41 -13.90 -7.66
N ALA A 93 -36.22 -13.93 -7.08
CA ALA A 93 -34.95 -13.91 -7.81
C ALA A 93 -33.88 -14.83 -7.22
N LEU A 94 -33.01 -15.34 -8.09
CA LEU A 94 -31.79 -16.03 -7.74
C LEU A 94 -30.59 -15.16 -8.13
N VAL A 95 -29.72 -14.90 -7.15
CA VAL A 95 -28.44 -14.21 -7.34
C VAL A 95 -27.33 -15.23 -7.18
N ILE A 96 -26.56 -15.46 -8.25
CA ILE A 96 -25.31 -16.23 -8.17
C ILE A 96 -24.16 -15.24 -8.14
N TYR A 97 -23.35 -15.33 -7.10
CA TYR A 97 -22.26 -14.42 -6.84
C TYR A 97 -20.96 -15.20 -6.76
N VAL A 98 -19.96 -14.81 -7.55
CA VAL A 98 -18.62 -15.41 -7.53
C VAL A 98 -17.58 -14.30 -7.43
N VAL A 99 -16.64 -14.46 -6.50
CA VAL A 99 -15.50 -13.57 -6.30
C VAL A 99 -14.23 -14.36 -6.53
N VAL A 100 -13.34 -13.82 -7.37
CA VAL A 100 -12.04 -14.41 -7.69
C VAL A 100 -10.90 -13.46 -7.31
N ILE A 101 -9.80 -13.98 -6.77
CA ILE A 101 -8.55 -13.22 -6.65
C ILE A 101 -8.01 -12.98 -8.06
N ASN A 102 -7.75 -11.71 -8.40
CA ASN A 102 -7.34 -11.28 -9.74
C ASN A 102 -5.84 -10.94 -9.86
N ALA A 103 -5.04 -11.34 -8.86
CA ALA A 103 -3.58 -11.24 -8.91
C ALA A 103 -3.02 -12.04 -10.10
N GLY A 104 -2.31 -11.36 -11.01
CA GLY A 104 -1.81 -11.95 -12.26
C GLY A 104 -2.85 -12.06 -13.39
N ILE A 105 -4.10 -11.62 -13.18
CA ILE A 105 -5.16 -11.65 -14.18
C ILE A 105 -5.27 -10.29 -14.88
N THR A 106 -5.16 -10.27 -16.19
CA THR A 106 -5.26 -9.06 -17.01
C THR A 106 -6.73 -8.67 -17.27
N ARG A 107 -7.02 -7.45 -17.75
CA ARG A 107 -8.41 -7.06 -18.09
C ARG A 107 -8.86 -7.70 -19.40
N GLU A 108 -7.90 -7.99 -20.26
CA GLU A 108 -8.04 -8.66 -21.55
C GLU A 108 -8.59 -10.07 -21.34
N GLN A 109 -8.01 -10.85 -20.41
CA GLN A 109 -8.51 -12.18 -20.04
C GLN A 109 -9.95 -12.15 -19.51
N GLU A 110 -10.29 -11.15 -18.70
CA GLU A 110 -11.67 -10.97 -18.20
C GLU A 110 -12.63 -10.54 -19.32
N CYS A 111 -12.18 -9.69 -20.25
CA CYS A 111 -12.93 -9.30 -21.44
C CYS A 111 -13.21 -10.50 -22.35
N ASP A 112 -12.20 -11.31 -22.64
CA ASP A 112 -12.32 -12.54 -23.43
C ASP A 112 -13.29 -13.54 -22.78
N HIS A 113 -13.22 -13.69 -21.46
CA HIS A 113 -14.17 -14.51 -20.72
C HIS A 113 -15.62 -13.99 -20.79
N LEU A 114 -15.81 -12.66 -20.74
CA LEU A 114 -17.12 -12.03 -20.91
C LEU A 114 -17.63 -12.14 -22.36
N ARG A 115 -16.75 -12.13 -23.37
CA ARG A 115 -17.09 -12.38 -24.79
C ARG A 115 -17.65 -13.79 -25.05
N CYS A 116 -17.37 -14.76 -24.17
CA CYS A 116 -17.98 -16.09 -24.23
C CYS A 116 -19.48 -16.12 -23.90
N LEU A 117 -20.06 -15.00 -23.44
CA LEU A 117 -21.51 -14.89 -23.20
C LEU A 117 -22.28 -14.63 -24.50
N PRO A 118 -23.54 -15.13 -24.63
CA PRO A 118 -24.36 -14.91 -25.82
C PRO A 118 -24.53 -13.42 -26.16
N GLY A 119 -24.19 -13.05 -27.39
CA GLY A 119 -24.32 -11.68 -27.90
C GLY A 119 -23.25 -10.69 -27.40
N GLN A 120 -22.20 -11.15 -26.72
CA GLN A 120 -21.13 -10.31 -26.16
C GLN A 120 -19.81 -10.38 -26.94
N GLN A 121 -19.80 -11.03 -28.12
CA GLN A 121 -18.59 -11.21 -28.92
C GLN A 121 -17.93 -9.89 -29.36
N ALA A 122 -18.72 -8.82 -29.48
CA ALA A 122 -18.27 -7.47 -29.84
C ALA A 122 -17.89 -6.60 -28.64
N LEU A 123 -17.82 -7.14 -27.42
CA LEU A 123 -17.43 -6.40 -26.22
C LEU A 123 -15.98 -5.89 -26.36
N MET A 124 -15.79 -4.59 -26.18
CA MET A 124 -14.50 -3.92 -26.30
C MET A 124 -13.83 -3.70 -24.94
N LEU A 125 -12.49 -3.70 -24.90
CA LEU A 125 -11.71 -3.59 -23.67
C LEU A 125 -11.93 -2.24 -22.96
N GLU A 126 -12.16 -1.18 -23.74
CA GLU A 126 -12.46 0.17 -23.29
C GLU A 126 -13.68 0.20 -22.36
N GLN A 127 -14.65 -0.69 -22.58
CA GLN A 127 -15.86 -0.79 -21.77
C GLN A 127 -15.61 -1.33 -20.35
N LEU A 128 -14.43 -1.93 -20.10
CA LEU A 128 -14.00 -2.43 -18.78
C LEU A 128 -13.14 -1.40 -18.01
N GLN A 129 -12.76 -0.26 -18.62
CA GLN A 129 -11.84 0.72 -17.99
C GLN A 129 -12.39 1.29 -16.68
N ASN A 130 -13.72 1.49 -16.59
CA ASN A 130 -14.40 2.00 -15.39
C ASN A 130 -14.51 0.97 -14.25
N ASN A 131 -13.90 -0.21 -14.38
CA ASN A 131 -13.92 -1.31 -13.41
C ASN A 131 -15.33 -1.83 -13.05
N PHE A 132 -16.34 -1.46 -13.83
CA PHE A 132 -17.73 -1.84 -13.68
C PHE A 132 -18.35 -2.06 -15.07
N LEU A 133 -19.06 -3.18 -15.24
CA LEU A 133 -19.80 -3.50 -16.46
C LEU A 133 -21.11 -4.20 -16.08
N ARG A 134 -22.20 -3.85 -16.77
CA ARG A 134 -23.51 -4.49 -16.60
C ARG A 134 -24.03 -4.97 -17.95
N LEU A 135 -24.14 -6.29 -18.09
CA LEU A 135 -24.63 -6.96 -19.30
C LEU A 135 -26.05 -7.45 -19.04
N ARG A 136 -26.99 -7.06 -19.91
CA ARG A 136 -28.36 -7.56 -19.90
C ARG A 136 -28.46 -8.64 -20.98
N LEU A 137 -28.75 -9.87 -20.58
CA LEU A 137 -28.89 -11.03 -21.44
C LEU A 137 -30.35 -11.52 -21.40
N PRO A 138 -30.77 -12.42 -22.30
CA PRO A 138 -32.09 -13.03 -22.21
C PRO A 138 -32.25 -13.75 -20.87
N GLY A 139 -33.30 -13.41 -20.11
CA GLY A 139 -33.66 -14.00 -18.80
C GLY A 139 -32.79 -13.58 -17.60
N TYR A 140 -31.52 -13.20 -17.81
CA TYR A 140 -30.60 -12.81 -16.73
C TYR A 140 -29.80 -11.52 -16.95
N THR A 141 -29.36 -10.91 -15.86
CA THR A 141 -28.40 -9.78 -15.88
C THR A 141 -27.10 -10.23 -15.21
N LEU A 142 -25.96 -10.00 -15.88
CA LEU A 142 -24.64 -10.18 -15.30
C LEU A 142 -24.01 -8.82 -14.97
N ARG A 143 -23.36 -8.74 -13.80
CA ARG A 143 -22.57 -7.60 -13.37
C ARG A 143 -21.12 -8.04 -13.13
N TRP A 144 -20.18 -7.35 -13.74
CA TRP A 144 -18.74 -7.51 -13.51
C TRP A 144 -18.22 -6.27 -12.78
N GLU A 145 -17.45 -6.47 -11.72
CA GLU A 145 -16.83 -5.42 -10.93
C GLU A 145 -15.40 -5.80 -10.54
N ARG A 146 -14.43 -5.00 -10.99
CA ARG A 146 -13.01 -5.20 -10.67
C ARG A 146 -12.57 -4.32 -9.51
N HIS A 147 -11.91 -4.92 -8.53
CA HIS A 147 -11.26 -4.25 -7.42
C HIS A 147 -9.74 -4.56 -7.46
N THR A 148 -8.96 -3.89 -6.62
CA THR A 148 -7.50 -4.00 -6.58
C THR A 148 -6.99 -5.43 -6.30
N GLU A 149 -7.69 -6.20 -5.47
CA GLU A 149 -7.29 -7.56 -5.08
C GLU A 149 -8.16 -8.69 -5.63
N PHE A 150 -9.36 -8.37 -6.14
CA PHE A 150 -10.35 -9.35 -6.57
C PHE A 150 -11.30 -8.80 -7.63
N THR A 151 -11.94 -9.70 -8.37
CA THR A 151 -13.02 -9.37 -9.31
C THR A 151 -14.29 -10.11 -8.90
N ARG A 152 -15.45 -9.44 -9.04
CA ARG A 152 -16.78 -9.94 -8.68
C ARG A 152 -17.62 -10.15 -9.93
N TYR A 153 -18.35 -11.26 -9.95
CA TYR A 153 -19.32 -11.61 -10.96
C TYR A 153 -20.67 -11.85 -10.27
N THR A 154 -21.66 -11.01 -10.55
CA THR A 154 -23.02 -11.09 -9.97
C THR A 154 -24.02 -11.37 -11.07
N LEU A 155 -24.47 -12.61 -11.17
CA LEU A 155 -25.61 -13.03 -11.98
C LEU A 155 -26.89 -12.78 -11.19
N VAL A 156 -27.91 -12.22 -11.84
CA VAL A 156 -29.27 -12.16 -11.30
C VAL A 156 -30.25 -12.67 -12.36
N GLN A 157 -31.01 -13.70 -12.01
CA GLN A 157 -32.04 -14.35 -12.83
C GLN A 157 -33.29 -14.60 -11.98
N HIS A 158 -34.35 -15.16 -12.58
CA HIS A 158 -35.53 -15.58 -11.83
C HIS A 158 -35.21 -16.77 -10.90
N LEU A 159 -35.91 -16.88 -9.78
CA LEU A 159 -35.81 -18.04 -8.88
C LEU A 159 -36.67 -19.19 -9.44
N PRO A 160 -36.14 -20.43 -9.58
CA PRO A 160 -36.95 -21.55 -10.02
C PRO A 160 -38.02 -21.91 -8.97
N GLU A 161 -39.19 -22.37 -9.42
CA GLU A 161 -40.34 -22.66 -8.55
C GLU A 161 -40.04 -23.70 -7.45
N VAL A 162 -39.15 -24.66 -7.72
CA VAL A 162 -38.71 -25.67 -6.74
C VAL A 162 -37.95 -25.10 -5.54
N ALA A 163 -37.51 -23.83 -5.62
CA ALA A 163 -36.71 -23.17 -4.60
C ALA A 163 -37.44 -22.06 -3.84
N GLN A 164 -38.76 -21.94 -4.01
CA GLN A 164 -39.60 -21.01 -3.27
C GLN A 164 -39.56 -21.26 -1.75
N LEU A 165 -40.08 -20.31 -0.98
CA LEU A 165 -40.15 -20.40 0.47
C LEU A 165 -40.93 -21.67 0.91
N GLY A 166 -40.41 -22.38 1.91
CA GLY A 166 -40.97 -23.66 2.37
C GLY A 166 -40.49 -24.91 1.62
N ALA A 167 -39.66 -24.77 0.58
CA ALA A 167 -38.89 -25.88 -0.01
C ALA A 167 -37.92 -26.51 1.02
N THR A 168 -37.36 -27.69 0.69
CA THR A 168 -36.36 -28.38 1.54
C THR A 168 -35.07 -28.53 0.76
N ASP A 169 -33.99 -27.90 1.24
CA ASP A 169 -32.64 -27.90 0.63
C ASP A 169 -32.62 -27.89 -0.92
N PRO A 170 -33.22 -26.89 -1.59
CA PRO A 170 -33.39 -26.93 -3.04
C PRO A 170 -32.06 -26.87 -3.81
N GLU A 171 -32.00 -27.56 -4.95
CA GLU A 171 -30.90 -27.40 -5.90
C GLU A 171 -31.14 -26.18 -6.80
N LEU A 172 -30.07 -25.43 -7.07
CA LEU A 172 -30.08 -24.12 -7.71
C LEU A 172 -29.16 -24.04 -8.93
N LEU A 173 -28.09 -24.85 -9.00
CA LEU A 173 -27.10 -24.79 -10.09
C LEU A 173 -27.59 -25.44 -11.39
N SER A 174 -28.52 -26.38 -11.29
CA SER A 174 -29.17 -26.99 -12.47
C SER A 174 -30.07 -26.03 -13.24
N TYR A 175 -30.48 -24.92 -12.62
CA TYR A 175 -31.39 -23.92 -13.16
C TYR A 175 -30.68 -22.65 -13.66
N LEU A 176 -29.35 -22.65 -13.79
CA LEU A 176 -28.63 -21.47 -14.28
C LEU A 176 -28.82 -21.30 -15.78
N GLU A 177 -29.16 -20.07 -16.18
CA GLU A 177 -29.33 -19.68 -17.58
C GLU A 177 -27.99 -19.38 -18.28
N LEU A 178 -26.87 -19.47 -17.55
CA LEU A 178 -25.52 -19.30 -18.08
C LEU A 178 -25.08 -20.47 -18.98
N PRO A 179 -24.18 -20.25 -19.95
CA PRO A 179 -23.56 -21.32 -20.71
C PRO A 179 -22.86 -22.33 -19.78
N ARG A 180 -22.99 -23.63 -20.09
CA ARG A 180 -22.35 -24.70 -19.31
C ARG A 180 -20.84 -24.48 -19.24
N GLY A 181 -20.28 -24.61 -18.04
CA GLY A 181 -18.85 -24.40 -17.78
C GLY A 181 -18.42 -22.93 -17.67
N TRP A 182 -19.27 -21.94 -17.97
CA TRP A 182 -18.86 -20.53 -17.93
C TRP A 182 -18.36 -20.11 -16.54
N LEU A 183 -19.07 -20.45 -15.46
CA LEU A 183 -18.62 -20.15 -14.08
C LEU A 183 -17.25 -20.78 -13.73
N ALA A 184 -16.92 -21.94 -14.32
CA ALA A 184 -15.64 -22.61 -14.10
C ALA A 184 -14.49 -22.00 -14.92
N GLY A 185 -14.82 -21.25 -15.98
CA GLY A 185 -13.85 -20.55 -16.83
C GLY A 185 -13.50 -19.14 -16.35
N ILE A 186 -14.06 -18.65 -15.23
CA ILE A 186 -13.80 -17.30 -14.71
C ILE A 186 -12.30 -17.12 -14.41
N PRO A 187 -11.60 -16.14 -15.02
CA PRO A 187 -10.18 -15.92 -14.79
C PRO A 187 -9.86 -15.54 -13.33
N GLY A 188 -8.96 -16.29 -12.71
CA GLY A 188 -8.50 -16.06 -11.34
C GLY A 188 -8.64 -17.30 -10.46
N ARG A 189 -8.72 -17.10 -9.14
CA ARG A 189 -8.94 -18.18 -8.17
C ARG A 189 -10.15 -17.85 -7.30
N THR A 190 -11.16 -18.72 -7.31
CA THR A 190 -12.38 -18.57 -6.49
C THR A 190 -12.03 -18.37 -5.02
N PHE A 191 -12.60 -17.31 -4.45
CA PHE A 191 -12.36 -16.86 -3.09
C PHE A 191 -13.64 -16.81 -2.26
N ALA A 192 -14.75 -16.43 -2.89
CA ALA A 192 -16.08 -16.51 -2.31
C ALA A 192 -17.08 -16.91 -3.40
N ALA A 193 -18.09 -17.69 -3.04
CA ALA A 193 -19.19 -18.04 -3.94
C ALA A 193 -20.49 -18.18 -3.15
N VAL A 194 -21.56 -17.49 -3.57
CA VAL A 194 -22.83 -17.41 -2.83
C VAL A 194 -24.01 -17.64 -3.76
N LYS A 195 -24.95 -18.47 -3.32
CA LYS A 195 -26.31 -18.60 -3.85
C LYS A 195 -27.24 -17.79 -2.94
N LEU A 196 -27.70 -16.63 -3.39
CA LEU A 196 -28.64 -15.78 -2.65
C LEU A 196 -30.02 -15.86 -3.32
N ALA A 197 -30.99 -16.43 -2.61
CA ALA A 197 -32.39 -16.45 -3.04
C ALA A 197 -33.17 -15.28 -2.42
N LEU A 198 -34.01 -14.62 -3.22
CA LEU A 198 -34.96 -13.61 -2.78
C LEU A 198 -36.39 -14.10 -3.06
N VAL A 199 -37.20 -14.18 -2.00
CA VAL A 199 -38.56 -14.71 -2.02
C VAL A 199 -39.54 -13.76 -1.34
N SER A 200 -40.81 -13.84 -1.72
CA SER A 200 -41.88 -13.12 -1.06
C SER A 200 -42.39 -13.88 0.17
N GLY A 201 -42.76 -13.20 1.25
CA GLY A 201 -43.34 -13.79 2.45
C GLY A 201 -43.91 -12.75 3.43
N ASP A 202 -44.78 -13.19 4.34
CA ASP A 202 -45.45 -12.34 5.33
C ASP A 202 -44.60 -12.16 6.61
N LEU A 203 -44.06 -10.96 6.80
CA LEU A 203 -43.20 -10.63 7.95
C LEU A 203 -43.96 -10.49 9.27
N ASN A 204 -45.30 -10.48 9.27
CA ASN A 204 -46.08 -10.42 10.51
C ASN A 204 -46.03 -11.74 11.31
N GLN A 205 -45.58 -12.84 10.70
CA GLN A 205 -45.47 -14.16 11.31
C GLN A 205 -44.02 -14.68 11.27
N PRO A 206 -43.08 -13.98 11.95
CA PRO A 206 -41.65 -14.20 11.72
C PRO A 206 -41.14 -15.55 12.26
N ASP A 207 -41.83 -16.15 13.26
CA ASP A 207 -41.52 -17.50 13.73
C ASP A 207 -41.83 -18.57 12.66
N GLU A 208 -42.93 -18.40 11.91
CA GLU A 208 -43.26 -19.29 10.80
C GLU A 208 -42.25 -19.13 9.66
N LEU A 209 -41.93 -17.89 9.27
CA LEU A 209 -40.89 -17.61 8.28
C LEU A 209 -39.55 -18.22 8.67
N LEU A 210 -39.17 -18.17 9.95
CA LEU A 210 -37.94 -18.76 10.45
C LEU A 210 -37.97 -20.30 10.36
N MET A 211 -39.11 -20.94 10.64
CA MET A 211 -39.27 -22.39 10.43
C MET A 211 -39.17 -22.76 8.95
N GLN A 212 -39.86 -22.03 8.07
CA GLN A 212 -39.81 -22.23 6.62
C GLN A 212 -38.39 -22.00 6.05
N ALA A 213 -37.67 -20.99 6.57
CA ALA A 213 -36.28 -20.74 6.21
C ALA A 213 -35.35 -21.87 6.70
N ARG A 214 -35.46 -22.32 7.96
CA ARG A 214 -34.69 -23.47 8.47
C ARG A 214 -34.88 -24.71 7.61
N LYS A 215 -36.12 -24.99 7.18
CA LYS A 215 -36.45 -26.07 6.23
C LYS A 215 -35.75 -25.88 4.88
N TRP A 216 -35.76 -24.66 4.32
CA TRP A 216 -35.04 -24.32 3.08
C TRP A 216 -33.53 -24.53 3.19
N PHE A 217 -32.93 -24.33 4.37
CA PHE A 217 -31.53 -24.66 4.68
C PHE A 217 -31.27 -26.14 5.01
N GLY A 218 -32.28 -27.02 4.94
CA GLY A 218 -32.17 -28.45 5.21
C GLY A 218 -32.19 -28.80 6.72
N GLY A 219 -32.77 -27.95 7.56
CA GLY A 219 -32.83 -28.13 9.01
C GLY A 219 -31.57 -27.69 9.77
N ASN A 220 -30.56 -27.16 9.07
CA ASN A 220 -29.32 -26.67 9.67
C ASN A 220 -29.56 -25.47 10.63
N PRO A 221 -28.71 -25.28 11.65
CA PRO A 221 -28.74 -24.07 12.47
C PRO A 221 -28.50 -22.82 11.63
N VAL A 222 -29.38 -21.82 11.75
CA VAL A 222 -29.30 -20.57 10.99
C VAL A 222 -29.08 -19.34 11.89
N VAL A 223 -28.43 -18.35 11.29
CA VAL A 223 -28.35 -16.95 11.73
C VAL A 223 -29.44 -16.19 11.00
N ALA A 224 -30.20 -15.33 11.69
CA ALA A 224 -31.28 -14.56 11.09
C ALA A 224 -31.30 -13.12 11.62
N SER A 225 -31.48 -12.17 10.70
CA SER A 225 -31.58 -10.74 10.99
C SER A 225 -32.83 -10.17 10.35
N LEU A 226 -33.67 -9.52 11.15
CA LEU A 226 -34.75 -8.67 10.64
C LEU A 226 -34.14 -7.33 10.23
N ILE A 227 -34.23 -6.96 8.96
CA ILE A 227 -33.47 -5.87 8.32
C ILE A 227 -34.34 -4.62 8.12
N GLY A 228 -33.79 -3.47 8.47
CA GLY A 228 -34.42 -2.15 8.36
C GLY A 228 -34.98 -1.68 9.70
N ARG A 229 -35.17 -0.36 9.82
CA ARG A 229 -35.64 0.29 11.06
C ARG A 229 -37.00 -0.21 11.56
N GLU A 230 -37.85 -0.63 10.63
CA GLU A 230 -39.19 -1.21 10.87
C GLU A 230 -39.24 -2.68 10.42
N GLY A 231 -38.09 -3.35 10.28
CA GLY A 231 -38.01 -4.78 10.01
C GLY A 231 -38.65 -5.25 8.70
N HIS A 232 -38.40 -4.56 7.59
CA HIS A 232 -39.05 -4.79 6.30
C HIS A 232 -38.53 -5.99 5.48
N SER A 233 -37.60 -6.78 5.98
CA SER A 233 -37.06 -7.98 5.31
C SER A 233 -36.42 -8.91 6.33
N LEU A 234 -36.46 -10.22 6.11
CA LEU A 234 -35.76 -11.20 6.94
C LEU A 234 -34.62 -11.82 6.13
N ALA A 235 -33.37 -11.60 6.53
CA ALA A 235 -32.23 -12.31 5.95
C ALA A 235 -31.84 -13.50 6.83
N VAL A 236 -31.59 -14.65 6.19
CA VAL A 236 -31.23 -15.90 6.84
C VAL A 236 -30.04 -16.52 6.12
N THR A 237 -29.08 -17.03 6.90
CA THR A 237 -27.89 -17.74 6.39
C THR A 237 -27.31 -18.63 7.48
N ASP A 238 -26.57 -19.67 7.12
CA ASP A 238 -25.79 -20.49 8.05
C ASP A 238 -24.27 -20.23 7.94
N PHE A 239 -23.83 -19.36 7.03
CA PHE A 239 -22.42 -19.11 6.69
C PHE A 239 -21.60 -20.39 6.46
N MET A 240 -22.25 -21.45 5.96
CA MET A 240 -21.61 -22.75 5.75
C MET A 240 -21.38 -23.03 4.26
N LEU A 241 -20.11 -23.23 3.92
CA LEU A 241 -19.68 -23.70 2.60
C LEU A 241 -20.23 -25.10 2.32
N ARG A 242 -21.08 -25.24 1.30
CA ARG A 242 -21.64 -26.53 0.87
C ARG A 242 -20.65 -27.31 -0.01
N PRO A 243 -20.83 -28.62 -0.23
CA PRO A 243 -19.99 -29.42 -1.14
C PRO A 243 -19.87 -28.86 -2.56
N SER A 244 -20.87 -28.10 -3.04
CA SER A 244 -20.81 -27.37 -4.31
C SER A 244 -19.81 -26.20 -4.37
N GLY A 245 -19.14 -25.86 -3.25
CA GLY A 245 -18.26 -24.69 -3.14
C GLY A 245 -19.00 -23.36 -2.96
N PHE A 246 -20.33 -23.37 -2.84
CA PHE A 246 -21.16 -22.18 -2.59
C PHE A 246 -21.67 -22.15 -1.14
N GLU A 247 -21.69 -20.96 -0.55
CA GLU A 247 -22.52 -20.64 0.60
C GLU A 247 -23.97 -20.32 0.15
N ARG A 248 -24.90 -20.28 1.10
CA ARG A 248 -26.30 -19.92 0.83
C ARG A 248 -26.79 -18.78 1.70
N MET A 249 -27.63 -17.93 1.11
CA MET A 249 -28.36 -16.86 1.77
C MET A 249 -29.80 -16.85 1.26
N LEU A 250 -30.75 -16.57 2.15
CA LEU A 250 -32.16 -16.40 1.83
C LEU A 250 -32.61 -15.04 2.34
N VAL A 251 -33.30 -14.26 1.50
CA VAL A 251 -33.92 -13.00 1.89
C VAL A 251 -35.40 -13.07 1.60
N ILE A 252 -36.21 -12.96 2.65
CA ILE A 252 -37.67 -12.92 2.59
C ILE A 252 -38.11 -11.46 2.68
N MET A 253 -38.98 -11.03 1.78
CA MET A 253 -39.50 -9.65 1.73
C MET A 253 -41.02 -9.66 1.49
N PRO A 254 -41.74 -8.58 1.80
CA PRO A 254 -43.13 -8.40 1.35
C PRO A 254 -43.23 -8.43 -0.18
N ALA A 255 -44.38 -8.83 -0.70
CA ALA A 255 -44.60 -8.94 -2.16
C ALA A 255 -44.54 -7.59 -2.90
N ASP A 256 -44.81 -6.48 -2.20
CA ASP A 256 -44.73 -5.09 -2.69
C ASP A 256 -43.33 -4.47 -2.53
N ALA A 257 -42.33 -5.25 -2.08
CA ALA A 257 -40.99 -4.74 -1.83
C ALA A 257 -40.34 -4.12 -3.09
N SER A 258 -39.94 -2.85 -2.98
CA SER A 258 -39.22 -2.13 -4.05
C SER A 258 -37.99 -2.90 -4.53
N GLU A 259 -37.86 -3.03 -5.87
CA GLU A 259 -36.70 -3.66 -6.51
C GLU A 259 -35.35 -3.07 -6.07
N THR A 260 -35.33 -1.80 -5.69
CA THR A 260 -34.14 -1.11 -5.21
C THR A 260 -33.77 -1.52 -3.78
N ARG A 261 -34.76 -1.85 -2.93
CA ARG A 261 -34.55 -2.37 -1.56
C ARG A 261 -33.94 -3.77 -1.64
N ALA A 262 -34.52 -4.63 -2.49
CA ALA A 262 -34.02 -5.97 -2.77
C ALA A 262 -32.55 -5.94 -3.25
N GLY A 263 -32.23 -5.07 -4.21
CA GLY A 263 -30.85 -4.89 -4.69
C GLY A 263 -29.87 -4.35 -3.66
N ARG A 264 -30.27 -3.35 -2.84
CA ARG A 264 -29.41 -2.82 -1.75
C ARG A 264 -29.13 -3.86 -0.67
N ILE A 265 -30.14 -4.64 -0.24
CA ILE A 265 -29.95 -5.70 0.76
C ILE A 265 -29.04 -6.80 0.20
N SER A 266 -29.31 -7.26 -1.02
CA SER A 266 -28.47 -8.26 -1.71
C SER A 266 -27.01 -7.80 -1.78
N GLN A 267 -26.76 -6.58 -2.25
CA GLN A 267 -25.42 -6.02 -2.35
C GLN A 267 -24.72 -5.98 -0.98
N ARG A 268 -25.40 -5.55 0.08
CA ARG A 268 -24.83 -5.47 1.43
C ARG A 268 -24.45 -6.85 1.98
N LEU A 269 -25.30 -7.85 1.82
CA LEU A 269 -25.02 -9.23 2.27
C LEU A 269 -23.83 -9.84 1.52
N LEU A 270 -23.77 -9.69 0.20
CA LEU A 270 -22.65 -10.17 -0.63
C LEU A 270 -21.34 -9.39 -0.39
N GLU A 271 -21.44 -8.10 -0.03
CA GLU A 271 -20.30 -7.29 0.39
C GLU A 271 -19.78 -7.69 1.78
N ILE A 272 -20.65 -7.96 2.76
CA ILE A 272 -20.26 -8.53 4.06
C ILE A 272 -19.48 -9.83 3.86
N GLU A 273 -19.96 -10.70 2.98
CA GLU A 273 -19.30 -11.96 2.65
C GLU A 273 -17.90 -11.77 2.07
N THR A 274 -17.80 -10.95 1.02
CA THR A 274 -16.49 -10.67 0.40
C THR A 274 -15.51 -10.05 1.39
N TYR A 275 -15.97 -9.05 2.16
CA TYR A 275 -15.09 -8.28 3.02
C TYR A 275 -14.72 -9.04 4.31
N ARG A 276 -15.56 -9.96 4.84
CA ARG A 276 -15.17 -10.81 5.98
C ARG A 276 -14.01 -11.72 5.60
N LEU A 277 -14.09 -12.35 4.42
CA LEU A 277 -13.04 -13.24 3.94
C LEU A 277 -11.77 -12.45 3.60
N MET A 278 -11.89 -11.29 2.95
CA MET A 278 -10.74 -10.42 2.67
C MET A 278 -10.05 -9.89 3.93
N ALA A 279 -10.81 -9.56 4.98
CA ALA A 279 -10.26 -9.17 6.28
C ALA A 279 -9.54 -10.36 6.97
N LEU A 280 -10.10 -11.57 6.89
CA LEU A 280 -9.48 -12.76 7.47
C LEU A 280 -8.15 -13.17 6.80
N ARG A 281 -7.80 -12.63 5.61
CA ARG A 281 -6.51 -12.91 4.95
C ARG A 281 -5.29 -12.42 5.74
N GLY A 282 -5.45 -11.52 6.72
CA GLY A 282 -4.36 -11.15 7.64
C GLY A 282 -4.00 -12.26 8.64
N LEU A 283 -4.96 -13.09 9.05
CA LEU A 283 -4.79 -14.03 10.16
C LEU A 283 -3.73 -15.13 9.90
N PRO A 284 -3.64 -15.78 8.71
CA PRO A 284 -2.59 -16.77 8.44
C PRO A 284 -1.18 -16.16 8.49
N VAL A 285 -1.01 -14.96 7.93
CA VAL A 285 0.25 -14.20 7.93
C VAL A 285 0.65 -13.85 9.37
N THR A 286 -0.29 -13.36 10.17
CA THR A 286 -0.08 -13.12 11.61
C THR A 286 0.37 -14.37 12.36
N LYS A 287 -0.26 -15.53 12.12
CA LYS A 287 0.13 -16.78 12.78
C LYS A 287 1.56 -17.24 12.43
N GLN A 288 2.03 -16.94 11.21
CA GLN A 288 3.40 -17.22 10.77
C GLN A 288 4.41 -16.25 11.40
N LEU A 289 4.06 -14.97 11.56
CA LEU A 289 4.95 -13.94 12.09
C LEU A 289 5.10 -13.92 13.62
N ILE A 290 4.11 -14.41 14.37
CA ILE A 290 4.15 -14.37 15.85
C ILE A 290 5.42 -15.03 16.43
N PRO A 291 5.86 -16.24 15.97
CA PRO A 291 7.13 -16.82 16.40
C PRO A 291 8.35 -15.96 16.04
N GLU A 292 8.41 -15.44 14.80
CA GLU A 292 9.54 -14.63 14.33
C GLU A 292 9.69 -13.32 15.12
N LEU A 293 8.58 -12.63 15.36
CA LEU A 293 8.56 -11.42 16.20
C LEU A 293 8.96 -11.73 17.66
N THR A 294 8.60 -12.90 18.18
CA THR A 294 8.98 -13.32 19.54
C THR A 294 10.48 -13.59 19.64
N SER A 295 11.05 -14.31 18.67
CA SER A 295 12.51 -14.52 18.59
C SER A 295 13.27 -13.19 18.41
N ALA A 296 12.74 -12.27 17.58
CA ALA A 296 13.33 -10.96 17.36
C ALA A 296 13.28 -10.04 18.61
N GLU A 297 12.22 -10.11 19.40
CA GLU A 297 12.13 -9.40 20.70
C GLU A 297 13.08 -9.98 21.75
N GLN A 298 13.23 -11.30 21.82
CA GLN A 298 14.19 -11.97 22.70
C GLN A 298 15.62 -11.58 22.34
N GLN A 299 15.99 -11.67 21.07
CA GLN A 299 17.30 -11.27 20.56
C GLN A 299 17.60 -9.78 20.86
N LEU A 300 16.60 -8.89 20.75
CA LEU A 300 16.77 -7.49 21.13
C LEU A 300 17.02 -7.31 22.64
N ALA A 301 16.33 -8.08 23.48
CA ALA A 301 16.52 -8.03 24.93
C ALA A 301 17.93 -8.54 25.32
N GLU A 302 18.41 -9.61 24.67
CA GLU A 302 19.76 -10.14 24.85
C GLU A 302 20.84 -9.12 24.46
N ILE A 303 20.73 -8.50 23.27
CA ILE A 303 21.64 -7.42 22.84
C ILE A 303 21.64 -6.28 23.85
N THR A 304 20.46 -5.87 24.35
CA THR A 304 20.33 -4.78 25.33
C THR A 304 21.02 -5.14 26.65
N ALA A 305 20.86 -6.37 27.15
CA ALA A 305 21.52 -6.84 28.36
C ALA A 305 23.05 -6.98 28.19
N GLN A 306 23.54 -7.38 27.01
CA GLN A 306 24.97 -7.44 26.72
C GLN A 306 25.61 -6.04 26.65
N LEU A 307 24.88 -5.04 26.14
CA LEU A 307 25.30 -3.64 26.13
C LEU A 307 25.48 -3.08 27.55
N GLU A 308 24.54 -3.38 28.46
CA GLU A 308 24.62 -2.98 29.87
C GLU A 308 25.80 -3.65 30.59
N ASN A 309 25.96 -4.97 30.42
CA ASN A 309 26.99 -5.75 31.11
C ASN A 309 28.40 -5.63 30.50
N LYS A 310 28.57 -4.91 29.37
CA LYS A 310 29.84 -4.80 28.61
C LYS A 310 30.47 -6.16 28.29
N ALA A 311 29.64 -7.17 28.05
CA ALA A 311 30.06 -8.57 27.98
C ALA A 311 30.56 -9.03 26.60
N ALA A 312 30.31 -8.25 25.54
CA ALA A 312 30.67 -8.54 24.16
C ALA A 312 31.31 -7.31 23.50
N SER A 313 31.93 -7.49 22.33
CA SER A 313 32.45 -6.36 21.54
C SER A 313 31.30 -5.49 21.03
N ASP A 314 31.40 -4.17 21.23
CA ASP A 314 30.40 -3.21 20.75
C ASP A 314 30.19 -3.30 19.21
N GLN A 315 31.19 -3.79 18.47
CA GLN A 315 31.11 -4.00 17.03
C GLN A 315 30.33 -5.27 16.65
N GLU A 316 30.51 -6.38 17.38
CA GLU A 316 29.74 -7.62 17.17
C GLU A 316 28.26 -7.43 17.53
N LEU A 317 28.00 -6.65 18.58
CA LEU A 317 26.66 -6.22 18.96
C LEU A 317 26.03 -5.35 17.86
N LEU A 318 26.81 -4.47 17.21
CA LEU A 318 26.32 -3.59 16.16
C LEU A 318 25.94 -4.39 14.90
N ASP A 319 26.78 -5.32 14.47
CA ASP A 319 26.49 -6.19 13.31
C ASP A 319 25.25 -7.07 13.56
N THR A 320 25.14 -7.64 14.77
CA THR A 320 23.97 -8.44 15.18
C THR A 320 22.69 -7.60 15.19
N LEU A 321 22.77 -6.36 15.67
CA LEU A 321 21.63 -5.44 15.76
C LEU A 321 21.23 -4.87 14.38
N ILE A 322 22.18 -4.63 13.48
CA ILE A 322 21.91 -4.29 12.07
C ILE A 322 21.18 -5.45 11.38
N SER A 323 21.66 -6.69 11.55
CA SER A 323 21.00 -7.89 11.01
C SER A 323 19.56 -8.03 11.52
N LEU A 324 19.34 -7.81 12.82
CA LEU A 324 18.01 -7.78 13.43
C LEU A 324 17.12 -6.67 12.83
N ALA A 325 17.67 -5.46 12.63
CA ALA A 325 16.96 -4.34 12.01
C ALA A 325 16.53 -4.67 10.59
N THR A 326 17.42 -5.22 9.76
CA THR A 326 17.10 -5.64 8.38
C THR A 326 16.02 -6.72 8.37
N ARG A 327 16.05 -7.69 9.30
CA ARG A 327 15.02 -8.74 9.40
C ARG A 327 13.64 -8.17 9.75
N VAL A 328 13.57 -7.27 10.73
CA VAL A 328 12.31 -6.64 11.18
C VAL A 328 11.77 -5.69 10.11
N GLU A 329 12.63 -4.92 9.44
CA GLU A 329 12.23 -4.01 8.37
C GLU A 329 11.69 -4.77 7.15
N ARG A 330 12.33 -5.87 6.75
CA ARG A 330 11.85 -6.74 5.68
C ARG A 330 10.43 -7.28 5.98
N ALA A 331 10.22 -7.83 7.18
CA ALA A 331 8.89 -8.31 7.60
C ALA A 331 7.84 -7.17 7.64
N THR A 332 8.27 -5.97 8.04
CA THR A 332 7.41 -4.78 8.04
C THR A 332 6.97 -4.41 6.63
N VAL A 333 7.90 -4.25 5.69
CA VAL A 333 7.61 -3.91 4.29
C VAL A 333 6.76 -4.99 3.61
N GLU A 334 7.06 -6.27 3.83
CA GLU A 334 6.35 -7.39 3.20
C GLU A 334 4.88 -7.51 3.63
N HIS A 335 4.56 -7.15 4.88
CA HIS A 335 3.25 -7.44 5.47
C HIS A 335 2.40 -6.20 5.83
N ALA A 336 2.98 -5.00 5.88
CA ALA A 336 2.25 -3.76 6.19
C ALA A 336 0.99 -3.57 5.33
N TYR A 337 1.07 -3.80 4.01
CA TYR A 337 -0.08 -3.72 3.12
C TYR A 337 -1.21 -4.67 3.52
N ARG A 338 -0.88 -5.93 3.88
CA ARG A 338 -1.89 -6.93 4.26
C ARG A 338 -2.58 -6.56 5.57
N PHE A 339 -1.86 -6.02 6.54
CA PHE A 339 -2.44 -5.56 7.80
C PHE A 339 -3.32 -4.32 7.61
N ALA A 340 -2.87 -3.34 6.83
CA ALA A 340 -3.67 -2.16 6.48
C ALA A 340 -4.96 -2.55 5.72
N ALA A 341 -4.85 -3.44 4.72
CA ALA A 341 -5.99 -3.97 3.98
C ALA A 341 -6.95 -4.73 4.90
N THR A 342 -6.43 -5.53 5.84
CA THR A 342 -7.24 -6.26 6.84
C THR A 342 -8.09 -5.30 7.68
N GLN A 343 -7.49 -4.22 8.19
CA GLN A 343 -8.22 -3.21 8.97
C GLN A 343 -9.26 -2.47 8.11
N ALA A 344 -8.92 -2.13 6.86
CA ALA A 344 -9.84 -1.48 5.92
C ALA A 344 -11.07 -2.37 5.59
N TYR A 345 -10.85 -3.65 5.27
CA TYR A 345 -11.94 -4.59 5.02
C TYR A 345 -12.78 -4.87 6.28
N SER A 346 -12.17 -4.96 7.46
CA SER A 346 -12.94 -5.07 8.71
C SER A 346 -13.84 -3.87 8.95
N LYS A 347 -13.37 -2.64 8.68
CA LYS A 347 -14.20 -1.42 8.76
C LYS A 347 -15.37 -1.48 7.79
N LEU A 348 -15.17 -1.96 6.56
CA LEU A 348 -16.23 -2.15 5.57
C LEU A 348 -17.26 -3.20 6.01
N VAL A 349 -16.85 -4.31 6.64
CA VAL A 349 -17.80 -5.31 7.20
C VAL A 349 -18.69 -4.64 8.26
N THR A 350 -18.09 -3.96 9.25
CA THR A 350 -18.84 -3.28 10.31
C THR A 350 -19.79 -2.22 9.74
N GLN A 351 -19.34 -1.42 8.78
CA GLN A 351 -20.18 -0.44 8.10
C GLN A 351 -21.39 -1.10 7.41
N ARG A 352 -21.18 -2.18 6.66
CA ARG A 352 -22.26 -2.86 5.94
C ARG A 352 -23.27 -3.54 6.86
N ILE A 353 -22.82 -4.09 8.00
CA ILE A 353 -23.70 -4.61 9.05
C ILE A 353 -24.55 -3.48 9.66
N ALA A 354 -23.92 -2.36 10.07
CA ALA A 354 -24.64 -1.21 10.62
C ALA A 354 -25.67 -0.65 9.62
N GLU A 355 -25.31 -0.59 8.34
CA GLU A 355 -26.19 -0.18 7.24
C GLU A 355 -27.42 -1.07 7.03
N LEU A 356 -27.42 -2.34 7.48
CA LEU A 356 -28.60 -3.20 7.44
C LEU A 356 -29.69 -2.75 8.42
N TRP A 357 -29.34 -2.04 9.50
CA TRP A 357 -30.25 -1.76 10.62
C TRP A 357 -30.91 -3.05 11.12
N GLU A 358 -30.10 -4.05 11.43
CA GLU A 358 -30.59 -5.36 11.85
C GLU A 358 -31.18 -5.36 13.27
N GLN A 359 -32.21 -6.17 13.46
CA GLN A 359 -32.87 -6.44 14.73
C GLN A 359 -32.86 -7.94 14.99
N ALA A 360 -32.80 -8.32 16.28
CA ALA A 360 -32.78 -9.71 16.69
C ALA A 360 -34.17 -10.35 16.54
N LEU A 361 -34.19 -11.59 16.04
CA LEU A 361 -35.39 -12.42 16.03
C LEU A 361 -35.28 -13.50 17.11
N PRO A 362 -36.34 -13.74 17.93
CA PRO A 362 -36.34 -14.76 18.96
C PRO A 362 -35.84 -16.13 18.45
N GLY A 363 -35.06 -16.83 19.28
CA GLY A 363 -34.50 -18.14 18.93
C GLY A 363 -33.39 -18.13 17.87
N THR A 364 -32.86 -16.97 17.46
CA THR A 364 -31.67 -16.84 16.60
C THR A 364 -30.74 -15.72 17.06
N GLN A 365 -29.50 -15.73 16.56
CA GLN A 365 -28.59 -14.58 16.63
C GLN A 365 -28.63 -13.82 15.31
N THR A 366 -28.34 -12.52 15.35
CA THR A 366 -28.20 -11.70 14.15
C THR A 366 -26.88 -11.95 13.43
N ILE A 367 -26.82 -11.56 12.15
CA ILE A 367 -25.62 -11.56 11.32
C ILE A 367 -24.50 -10.73 11.97
N GLY A 368 -24.81 -9.55 12.50
CA GLY A 368 -23.84 -8.70 13.20
C GLY A 368 -23.29 -9.34 14.48
N VAL A 369 -24.13 -9.94 15.32
CA VAL A 369 -23.67 -10.63 16.54
C VAL A 369 -22.82 -11.87 16.20
N PHE A 370 -23.21 -12.64 15.16
CA PHE A 370 -22.39 -13.74 14.68
C PHE A 370 -21.02 -13.26 14.19
N MET A 371 -20.98 -12.20 13.37
CA MET A 371 -19.74 -11.62 12.87
C MET A 371 -18.88 -11.04 14.00
N GLN A 372 -19.44 -10.33 14.98
CA GLN A 372 -18.70 -9.83 16.12
C GLN A 372 -18.01 -10.97 16.90
N ARG A 373 -18.71 -12.09 17.11
CA ARG A 373 -18.16 -13.26 17.84
C ARG A 373 -17.13 -14.06 17.04
N ARG A 374 -17.22 -14.08 15.70
CA ARG A 374 -16.38 -14.95 14.84
C ARG A 374 -15.29 -14.23 14.05
N LEU A 375 -15.45 -12.94 13.75
CA LEU A 375 -14.49 -12.12 13.01
C LEU A 375 -13.61 -11.29 13.96
N SER A 376 -14.19 -10.58 14.94
CA SER A 376 -13.45 -9.62 15.76
C SER A 376 -12.22 -10.19 16.50
N PRO A 377 -12.23 -11.42 17.06
CA PRO A 377 -11.03 -11.99 17.69
C PRO A 377 -9.85 -12.17 16.70
N ALA A 378 -10.14 -12.54 15.45
CA ALA A 378 -9.13 -12.67 14.42
C ALA A 378 -8.54 -11.29 14.04
N ILE A 379 -9.41 -10.27 13.88
CA ILE A 379 -8.97 -8.91 13.57
C ILE A 379 -8.13 -8.31 14.70
N ALA A 380 -8.53 -8.49 15.96
CA ALA A 380 -7.76 -8.06 17.12
C ALA A 380 -6.36 -8.73 17.18
N THR A 381 -6.27 -10.00 16.80
CA THR A 381 -4.99 -10.73 16.73
C THR A 381 -4.07 -10.12 15.65
N VAL A 382 -4.63 -9.77 14.48
CA VAL A 382 -3.88 -9.11 13.39
C VAL A 382 -3.43 -7.71 13.80
N GLU A 383 -4.31 -6.91 14.43
CA GLU A 383 -4.02 -5.56 14.89
C GLU A 383 -2.94 -5.53 15.97
N ALA A 384 -3.03 -6.39 16.99
CA ALA A 384 -2.02 -6.52 18.03
C ALA A 384 -0.64 -6.92 17.44
N THR A 385 -0.63 -7.77 16.40
CA THR A 385 0.61 -8.18 15.73
C THR A 385 1.22 -7.04 14.90
N ALA A 386 0.40 -6.25 14.21
CA ALA A 386 0.85 -5.06 13.48
C ALA A 386 1.41 -3.96 14.41
N GLN A 387 0.79 -3.79 15.59
CA GLN A 387 1.29 -2.90 16.64
C GLN A 387 2.61 -3.39 17.22
N ARG A 388 2.71 -4.69 17.53
CA ARG A 388 3.94 -5.35 18.03
C ARG A 388 5.11 -5.19 17.06
N MET A 389 4.87 -5.41 15.76
CA MET A 389 5.86 -5.23 14.70
C MET A 389 6.37 -3.77 14.62
N SER A 390 5.45 -2.79 14.64
CA SER A 390 5.79 -1.36 14.68
C SER A 390 6.61 -0.98 15.92
N TYR A 391 6.21 -1.50 17.09
CA TYR A 391 6.91 -1.26 18.36
C TYR A 391 8.32 -1.87 18.38
N LEU A 392 8.47 -3.08 17.84
CA LEU A 392 9.77 -3.74 17.70
C LEU A 392 10.70 -2.95 16.77
N SER A 393 10.25 -2.56 15.57
CA SER A 393 11.04 -1.73 14.65
C SER A 393 11.52 -0.43 15.34
N ALA A 394 10.62 0.26 16.04
CA ALA A 394 10.97 1.47 16.79
C ALA A 394 11.96 1.22 17.94
N ARG A 395 11.89 0.07 18.63
CA ARG A 395 12.87 -0.32 19.66
C ARG A 395 14.23 -0.65 19.07
N VAL A 396 14.28 -1.41 17.97
CA VAL A 396 15.54 -1.76 17.29
C VAL A 396 16.23 -0.49 16.80
N SER A 397 15.50 0.43 16.14
CA SER A 397 16.02 1.71 15.68
C SER A 397 16.64 2.54 16.82
N ARG A 398 15.99 2.61 17.99
CA ARG A 398 16.55 3.28 19.18
C ARG A 398 17.80 2.60 19.72
N ALA A 399 17.82 1.26 19.78
CA ALA A 399 19.00 0.51 20.22
C ALA A 399 20.19 0.75 19.27
N SER A 400 19.95 0.75 17.95
CA SER A 400 20.98 1.01 16.94
C SER A 400 21.56 2.42 17.06
N ALA A 401 20.71 3.43 17.33
CA ALA A 401 21.17 4.79 17.57
C ALA A 401 22.05 4.89 18.83
N LEU A 402 21.63 4.27 19.94
CA LEU A 402 22.39 4.27 21.19
C LEU A 402 23.75 3.57 21.05
N LEU A 403 23.79 2.42 20.40
CA LEU A 403 25.03 1.67 20.18
C LEU A 403 25.98 2.44 19.24
N ARG A 404 25.46 3.02 18.16
CA ARG A 404 26.26 3.89 17.28
C ARG A 404 26.89 5.06 18.05
N THR A 405 26.10 5.81 18.83
CA THR A 405 26.61 6.92 19.65
C THR A 405 27.69 6.45 20.64
N ARG A 406 27.56 5.25 21.23
CA ARG A 406 28.58 4.68 22.12
C ARG A 406 29.88 4.32 21.37
N VAL A 407 29.79 3.71 20.19
CA VAL A 407 30.96 3.43 19.34
C VAL A 407 31.65 4.72 18.90
N ASP A 408 30.86 5.73 18.48
CA ASP A 408 31.38 7.04 18.08
C ASP A 408 32.15 7.69 19.25
N ILE A 409 31.61 7.70 20.48
CA ILE A 409 32.29 8.21 21.68
C ILE A 409 33.58 7.43 22.01
N LEU A 410 33.56 6.09 21.90
CA LEU A 410 34.74 5.27 22.18
C LEU A 410 35.87 5.54 21.17
N THR A 411 35.54 5.66 19.89
CA THR A 411 36.53 5.98 18.84
C THR A 411 37.06 7.40 18.98
N GLU A 412 36.21 8.38 19.34
CA GLU A 412 36.66 9.74 19.65
C GLU A 412 37.62 9.76 20.85
N THR A 413 37.27 9.06 21.94
CA THR A 413 38.13 8.95 23.13
C THR A 413 39.48 8.31 22.79
N GLN A 414 39.49 7.27 21.95
CA GLN A 414 40.72 6.62 21.49
C GLN A 414 41.56 7.56 20.62
N ASN A 415 40.93 8.34 19.74
CA ASN A 415 41.61 9.34 18.92
C ASN A 415 42.22 10.47 19.77
N GLN A 416 41.52 10.96 20.79
CA GLN A 416 42.05 11.95 21.74
C GLN A 416 43.29 11.40 22.48
N GLN A 417 43.24 10.15 22.97
CA GLN A 417 44.39 9.49 23.62
C GLN A 417 45.58 9.29 22.68
N LEU A 418 45.35 9.02 21.40
CA LEU A 418 46.40 8.94 20.38
C LEU A 418 47.04 10.32 20.13
N LEU A 419 46.24 11.37 20.01
CA LEU A 419 46.71 12.75 19.84
C LEU A 419 47.51 13.23 21.06
N GLU A 420 47.09 12.93 22.29
CA GLU A 420 47.87 13.21 23.50
C GLU A 420 49.24 12.53 23.49
N LYS A 421 49.30 11.24 23.10
CA LYS A 421 50.55 10.48 23.02
C LYS A 421 51.49 11.06 21.95
N LEU A 422 50.96 11.47 20.79
CA LEU A 422 51.73 12.14 19.75
C LEU A 422 52.26 13.50 20.22
N SER A 423 51.43 14.32 20.85
CA SER A 423 51.82 15.62 21.41
C SER A 423 52.94 15.50 22.45
N ARG A 424 52.82 14.56 23.41
CA ARG A 424 53.90 14.27 24.37
C ARG A 424 55.18 13.78 23.69
N GLY A 425 55.06 12.98 22.62
CA GLY A 425 56.20 12.54 21.81
C GLY A 425 56.93 13.70 21.13
N GLN A 426 56.18 14.63 20.54
CA GLN A 426 56.72 15.86 19.93
C GLN A 426 57.38 16.77 20.97
N GLU A 427 56.76 16.95 22.14
CA GLU A 427 57.37 17.74 23.23
C GLU A 427 58.69 17.13 23.70
N LEU A 428 58.76 15.80 23.84
CA LEU A 428 60.00 15.10 24.18
C LEU A 428 61.08 15.29 23.10
N GLN A 429 60.71 15.22 21.81
CA GLN A 429 61.63 15.49 20.70
C GLN A 429 62.16 16.93 20.73
N LEU A 430 61.32 17.93 21.00
CA LEU A 430 61.74 19.34 21.14
C LEU A 430 62.68 19.55 22.34
N ARG A 431 62.45 18.86 23.46
CA ARG A 431 63.36 18.89 24.64
C ARG A 431 64.72 18.24 24.34
N LEU A 432 64.75 17.17 23.55
CA LEU A 432 66.00 16.54 23.08
C LEU A 432 66.73 17.41 22.05
N GLN A 433 66.02 18.03 21.12
CA GLN A 433 66.61 18.94 20.14
C GLN A 433 67.24 20.17 20.82
N SER A 434 66.54 20.80 21.76
CA SER A 434 67.07 21.97 22.50
C SER A 434 68.26 21.62 23.42
N THR A 435 68.36 20.39 23.94
CA THR A 435 69.57 19.95 24.65
C THR A 435 70.76 19.73 23.69
N VAL A 436 70.53 19.22 22.48
CA VAL A 436 71.56 19.14 21.42
C VAL A 436 71.99 20.53 20.93
N GLU A 437 71.07 21.50 20.80
CA GLU A 437 71.40 22.88 20.47
C GLU A 437 72.35 23.51 21.51
N GLY A 438 72.09 23.28 22.80
CA GLY A 438 72.98 23.72 23.88
C GLY A 438 74.41 23.18 23.76
N LEU A 439 74.55 21.90 23.37
CA LEU A 439 75.86 21.27 23.12
C LEU A 439 76.53 21.84 21.86
N SER A 440 75.75 22.16 20.82
CA SER A 440 76.27 22.73 19.56
C SER A 440 76.91 24.11 19.77
N ILE A 441 76.36 24.94 20.67
CA ILE A 441 76.92 26.27 21.02
C ILE A 441 78.34 26.11 21.58
N ALA A 442 78.58 25.11 22.43
CA ALA A 442 79.92 24.83 22.97
C ALA A 442 80.90 24.39 21.87
N ALA A 443 80.49 23.47 21.00
CA ALA A 443 81.31 22.98 19.89
C ALA A 443 81.66 24.10 18.88
N ILE A 444 80.67 24.89 18.44
CA ILE A 444 80.88 26.00 17.50
C ILE A 444 81.80 27.06 18.12
N SER A 445 81.60 27.42 19.38
CA SER A 445 82.46 28.39 20.07
C SER A 445 83.92 27.94 20.11
N TYR A 446 84.17 26.66 20.42
CA TYR A 446 85.52 26.08 20.40
C TYR A 446 86.19 26.15 19.01
N TYR A 447 85.46 25.80 17.94
CA TYR A 447 85.99 25.89 16.58
C TYR A 447 86.28 27.33 16.15
N VAL A 448 85.40 28.29 16.46
CA VAL A 448 85.61 29.71 16.12
C VAL A 448 86.80 30.31 16.88
N ILE A 449 86.94 30.02 18.18
CA ILE A 449 88.11 30.45 18.98
C ILE A 449 89.40 29.85 18.40
N SER A 450 89.37 28.57 18.03
CA SER A 450 90.52 27.89 17.42
C SER A 450 90.91 28.51 16.08
N LEU A 451 89.93 28.84 15.22
CA LEU A 451 90.16 29.51 13.93
C LEU A 451 90.75 30.92 14.12
N LEU A 452 90.22 31.71 15.05
CA LEU A 452 90.74 33.04 15.38
C LEU A 452 92.17 32.99 15.93
N LEU A 453 92.51 31.95 16.70
CA LEU A 453 93.88 31.71 17.17
C LEU A 453 94.83 31.44 15.99
N TYR A 454 94.42 30.62 15.00
CA TYR A 454 95.21 30.37 13.79
C TYR A 454 95.37 31.64 12.93
N VAL A 455 94.30 32.42 12.73
CA VAL A 455 94.36 33.71 12.03
C VAL A 455 95.29 34.69 12.76
N SER A 456 95.22 34.76 14.10
CA SER A 456 96.09 35.63 14.90
C SER A 456 97.57 35.20 14.83
N LYS A 457 97.85 33.89 14.79
CA LYS A 457 99.20 33.35 14.56
C LYS A 457 99.71 33.68 13.16
N ALA A 458 98.87 33.56 12.12
CA ALA A 458 99.21 33.92 10.75
C ALA A 458 99.47 35.43 10.59
N GLY A 459 98.65 36.29 11.21
CA GLY A 459 98.85 37.74 11.24
C GLY A 459 100.17 38.15 11.90
N LYS A 460 100.55 37.50 13.01
CA LYS A 460 101.87 37.68 13.63
C LYS A 460 103.01 37.26 12.69
N ALA A 461 102.87 36.15 11.98
CA ALA A 461 103.85 35.71 10.97
C ALA A 461 103.96 36.68 9.77
N ALA A 462 102.88 37.42 9.46
CA ALA A 462 102.85 38.47 8.44
C ALA A 462 103.37 39.85 8.92
N GLY A 463 103.95 39.94 10.13
CA GLY A 463 104.60 41.16 10.63
C GLY A 463 103.73 42.11 11.45
N LEU A 464 102.50 41.75 11.80
CA LEU A 464 101.65 42.57 12.68
C LEU A 464 102.08 42.40 14.16
N PRO A 465 102.19 43.49 14.95
CA PRO A 465 102.62 43.46 16.34
C PRO A 465 101.49 43.01 17.30
N ILE A 466 101.05 41.75 17.17
CA ILE A 466 99.95 41.18 17.95
C ILE A 466 100.47 40.02 18.82
N HIS A 467 100.08 40.00 20.10
CA HIS A 467 100.26 38.85 21.00
C HIS A 467 99.05 37.90 20.84
N PRO A 468 99.18 36.73 20.17
CA PRO A 468 98.02 35.93 19.76
C PRO A 468 97.23 35.36 20.93
N GLU A 469 97.92 35.01 22.02
CA GLU A 469 97.32 34.44 23.24
C GLU A 469 96.45 35.47 23.99
N LEU A 470 96.97 36.69 24.18
CA LEU A 470 96.21 37.80 24.80
C LEU A 470 95.02 38.22 23.93
N ALA A 471 95.21 38.36 22.62
CA ALA A 471 94.14 38.69 21.69
C ALA A 471 93.04 37.60 21.67
N THR A 472 93.42 36.32 21.65
CA THR A 472 92.46 35.21 21.71
C THR A 472 91.71 35.20 23.03
N GLY A 473 92.40 35.34 24.17
CA GLY A 473 91.80 35.35 25.50
C GLY A 473 90.76 36.46 25.69
N LEU A 474 91.04 37.68 25.19
CA LEU A 474 90.09 38.79 25.22
C LEU A 474 88.86 38.55 24.32
N MET A 475 89.05 37.80 23.22
CA MET A 475 87.99 37.48 22.27
C MET A 475 87.10 36.30 22.69
N VAL A 476 87.53 35.41 23.59
CA VAL A 476 86.71 34.28 24.09
C VAL A 476 85.31 34.71 24.58
N PRO A 477 85.15 35.66 25.53
CA PRO A 477 83.81 36.07 25.98
C PRO A 477 82.99 36.74 24.87
N VAL A 478 83.64 37.47 23.96
CA VAL A 478 82.97 38.09 22.80
C VAL A 478 82.44 37.03 21.84
N VAL A 479 83.25 36.01 21.51
CA VAL A 479 82.85 34.90 20.63
C VAL A 479 81.72 34.09 21.26
N ILE A 480 81.81 33.72 22.53
CA ILE A 480 80.73 32.99 23.22
C ILE A 480 79.43 33.81 23.20
N TRP A 481 79.49 35.11 23.50
CA TRP A 481 78.32 35.98 23.46
C TRP A 481 77.74 36.15 22.05
N VAL A 482 78.59 36.29 21.02
CA VAL A 482 78.17 36.38 19.62
C VAL A 482 77.54 35.06 19.15
N VAL A 483 78.18 33.91 19.39
CA VAL A 483 77.64 32.60 18.99
C VAL A 483 76.31 32.35 19.70
N TRP A 484 76.24 32.53 21.03
CA TRP A 484 75.01 32.40 21.79
C TRP A 484 73.90 33.33 21.29
N ARG A 485 74.20 34.62 21.09
CA ARG A 485 73.23 35.61 20.59
C ARG A 485 72.78 35.29 19.17
N THR A 486 73.65 34.78 18.32
CA THR A 486 73.34 34.45 16.92
C THR A 486 72.48 33.18 16.84
N THR A 487 72.86 32.11 17.54
CA THR A 487 72.09 30.86 17.62
C THR A 487 70.71 31.13 18.23
N ARG A 488 70.63 31.87 19.34
CA ARG A 488 69.35 32.23 19.97
C ARG A 488 68.48 33.08 19.07
N ARG A 489 69.05 34.05 18.34
CA ARG A 489 68.31 34.90 17.38
C ARG A 489 67.87 34.16 16.12
N ILE A 490 68.57 33.10 15.71
CA ILE A 490 68.14 32.19 14.65
C ILE A 490 66.96 31.34 15.15
N HIS A 491 67.10 30.71 16.32
CA HIS A 491 66.04 29.90 16.93
C HIS A 491 64.76 30.72 17.18
N ASP A 492 64.88 31.92 17.78
CA ASP A 492 63.77 32.88 17.95
C ASP A 492 63.09 33.29 16.64
N LYS A 493 63.77 33.19 15.49
CA LYS A 493 63.23 33.59 14.18
C LYS A 493 62.55 32.44 13.43
N PHE A 494 62.91 31.20 13.73
CA PHE A 494 62.26 30.01 13.16
C PHE A 494 61.12 29.47 14.04
N PHE A 495 61.21 29.58 15.38
CA PHE A 495 60.20 29.06 16.31
C PHE A 495 59.10 30.06 16.71
N LYS A 496 59.18 31.34 16.33
CA LYS A 496 58.09 32.34 16.53
C LYS A 496 57.16 32.54 15.32
N SER A 497 57.33 31.74 14.26
CA SER A 497 56.52 31.88 13.05
C SER A 497 55.64 30.65 12.80
N HIS A 498 54.89 30.20 13.82
CA HIS A 498 53.60 29.49 13.72
C HIS A 498 52.80 29.76 15.00
#